data_AF-A0A1F7RPL4-F1
#
_entry.id   AF-A0A1F7RPL4-F1
#
_cell.length_a   1.000
_cell.length_b   1.000
_cell.length_c   1.000
_cell.angle_alpha   90.00
_cell.angle_beta   90.00
_cell.angle_gamma   90.00
#
_symmetry.space_group_name_H-M   'P 1'
#
loop_
_entity.id
_entity.type
_entity.pdbx_description
1 polymer ?
#
loop_
_entity_poly.entity_id
_entity_poly.type
_entity_poly.pdbx_seq_one_letter_code
_entity_poly.pdbx_strand_id
1 'polypeptide(L)'
;MLPEVVVEYGGIPTAKYATPSTEEVPLSIKDLVKKTDLIVLERHGSLTMGKTLMEAYLKLEKIEHTAQVTLAARQLGQVSTLSDEDIEKLRKIRRSKTDGFFEIDCVNCGACGKTVNVSGNSDTESPSIDEKKLIEIIRDEIQRAVSNSLT
;
A
#
# COMPACT_ATOMS: atom_id res chain seq x y z
N MET A 1 2.67 16.19 2.94
CA MET A 1 1.92 14.92 2.94
C MET A 1 0.56 15.17 3.54
N LEU A 2 -0.49 14.60 2.95
CA LEU A 2 -1.86 14.73 3.44
C LEU A 2 -2.04 13.93 4.75
N PRO A 3 -2.46 14.57 5.87
CA PRO A 3 -2.68 13.88 7.15
C PRO A 3 -3.66 12.70 7.07
N GLU A 4 -4.64 12.78 6.17
CA GLU A 4 -5.66 11.77 5.96
C GLU A 4 -5.06 10.42 5.59
N VAL A 5 -3.97 10.40 4.83
CA VAL A 5 -3.27 9.16 4.43
C VAL A 5 -2.69 8.43 5.64
N VAL A 6 -2.15 9.18 6.60
CA VAL A 6 -1.60 8.62 7.85
C VAL A 6 -2.74 8.07 8.71
N VAL A 7 -3.86 8.79 8.79
CA VAL A 7 -5.00 8.38 9.62
C VAL A 7 -5.72 7.16 9.03
N GLU A 8 -5.98 7.17 7.72
CA GLU A 8 -6.78 6.15 7.04
C GLU A 8 -5.99 4.91 6.65
N TYR A 9 -4.71 5.07 6.27
CA TYR A 9 -3.90 3.98 5.74
C TYR A 9 -2.60 3.71 6.51
N GLY A 10 -2.21 4.59 7.43
CA GLY A 10 -0.94 4.49 8.18
C GLY A 10 0.28 4.85 7.35
N GLY A 11 0.28 4.47 6.08
CA GLY A 11 1.29 4.83 5.08
C GLY A 11 1.06 4.05 3.79
N ILE A 12 1.81 4.41 2.75
CA ILE A 12 1.75 3.73 1.45
C ILE A 12 3.15 3.25 1.11
N PRO A 13 3.49 1.96 1.31
CA PRO A 13 4.81 1.44 1.01
C PRO A 13 5.02 1.33 -0.49
N THR A 14 6.29 1.46 -0.90
CA THR A 14 6.71 1.17 -2.27
C THR A 14 7.36 -0.22 -2.30
N ALA A 15 6.80 -1.14 -3.10
CA ALA A 15 7.42 -2.42 -3.41
C ALA A 15 8.63 -2.21 -4.33
N LYS A 16 9.68 -2.99 -4.12
CA LYS A 16 10.87 -2.96 -4.98
C LYS A 16 10.52 -3.34 -6.42
N TYR A 17 11.27 -2.78 -7.36
CA TYR A 17 11.15 -3.18 -8.76
C TYR A 17 11.29 -4.69 -8.93
N ALA A 18 10.42 -5.24 -9.77
CA ALA A 18 10.40 -6.63 -10.17
C ALA A 18 10.08 -6.69 -11.66
N THR A 19 10.64 -7.67 -12.36
CA THR A 19 10.44 -7.79 -13.80
C THR A 19 8.99 -8.23 -14.08
N PRO A 20 8.20 -7.48 -14.87
CA PRO A 20 6.82 -7.85 -15.16
C PRO A 20 6.75 -9.21 -15.86
N SER A 21 5.64 -9.93 -15.67
CA SER A 21 5.43 -11.29 -16.21
C SER A 21 6.38 -12.36 -15.65
N THR A 22 7.00 -12.11 -14.50
CA THR A 22 7.80 -13.10 -13.76
C THR A 22 7.27 -13.28 -12.33
N GLU A 23 7.71 -14.35 -11.66
CA GLU A 23 7.43 -14.60 -10.24
C GLU A 23 8.03 -13.54 -9.30
N GLU A 24 8.88 -12.63 -9.81
CA GLU A 24 9.50 -11.57 -9.01
C GLU A 24 8.45 -10.58 -8.47
N VAL A 25 7.35 -10.33 -9.20
CA VAL A 25 6.32 -9.37 -8.77
C VAL A 25 5.51 -9.90 -7.57
N PRO A 26 4.93 -11.11 -7.60
CA PRO A 26 4.31 -11.70 -6.41
C PRO A 26 5.27 -11.77 -5.21
N LEU A 27 6.53 -12.11 -5.45
CA LEU A 27 7.55 -12.18 -4.39
C LEU A 27 7.87 -10.80 -3.79
N SER A 28 7.91 -9.74 -4.59
CA SER A 28 8.22 -8.38 -4.09
C SER A 28 7.10 -7.77 -3.24
N ILE A 29 5.86 -8.22 -3.41
CA ILE A 29 4.68 -7.72 -2.67
C ILE A 29 4.21 -8.65 -1.54
N LYS A 30 4.67 -9.89 -1.47
CA LYS A 30 4.17 -10.95 -0.56
C LYS A 30 4.04 -10.54 0.91
N ASP A 31 5.00 -9.77 1.43
CA ASP A 31 4.96 -9.30 2.81
C ASP A 31 4.19 -8.00 3.00
N LEU A 32 4.06 -7.21 1.93
CA LEU A 32 3.32 -5.94 1.95
C LEU A 32 1.81 -6.17 1.91
N VAL A 33 1.34 -7.14 1.12
CA VAL A 33 -0.09 -7.48 1.02
C VAL A 33 -0.69 -8.01 2.32
N LYS A 34 0.14 -8.51 3.25
CA LYS A 34 -0.29 -8.91 4.60
C LYS A 34 -0.47 -7.72 5.56
N LYS A 35 0.10 -6.57 5.21
CA LYS A 35 0.25 -5.40 6.09
C LYS A 35 -0.59 -4.21 5.65
N THR A 36 -0.86 -4.09 4.35
CA THR A 36 -1.57 -2.96 3.77
C THR A 36 -2.37 -3.37 2.54
N ASP A 37 -3.45 -2.64 2.32
CA ASP A 37 -4.29 -2.72 1.14
C ASP A 37 -3.81 -1.81 0.00
N LEU A 38 -2.80 -0.96 0.23
CA LEU A 38 -2.29 0.02 -0.72
C LEU A 38 -0.79 -0.19 -0.92
N ILE A 39 -0.36 -0.40 -2.16
CA ILE A 39 1.05 -0.60 -2.49
C ILE A 39 1.37 0.24 -3.73
N VAL A 40 2.47 1.00 -3.69
CA VAL A 40 3.08 1.56 -4.90
C VAL A 40 4.05 0.53 -5.44
N LEU A 41 3.97 0.21 -6.72
CA LEU A 41 4.91 -0.66 -7.40
C LEU A 41 5.95 0.21 -8.09
N GLU A 42 7.23 0.06 -7.71
CA GLU A 42 8.31 0.80 -8.33
C GLU A 42 8.28 0.59 -9.86
N ARG A 43 8.14 1.71 -10.60
CA ARG A 43 8.08 1.77 -12.08
C ARG A 43 6.90 1.04 -12.74
N HIS A 44 5.86 0.68 -12.00
CA HIS A 44 4.67 0.01 -12.56
C HIS A 44 3.35 0.73 -12.27
N GLY A 45 3.25 1.44 -11.14
CA GLY A 45 2.02 2.13 -10.74
C GLY A 45 1.63 1.79 -9.31
N SER A 46 0.37 1.46 -9.07
CA SER A 46 -0.17 1.12 -7.76
C SER A 46 -1.00 -0.16 -7.80
N LEU A 47 -1.09 -0.83 -6.67
CA LEU A 47 -1.94 -1.98 -6.41
C LEU A 47 -2.80 -1.68 -5.19
N THR A 48 -4.12 -1.75 -5.34
CA THR A 48 -5.08 -1.52 -4.26
C THR A 48 -6.00 -2.72 -4.07
N MET A 49 -6.33 -2.99 -2.82
CA MET A 49 -7.14 -4.14 -2.40
C MET A 49 -8.28 -3.70 -1.48
N GLY A 50 -9.39 -4.43 -1.49
CA GLY A 50 -10.56 -4.12 -0.67
C GLY A 50 -11.49 -5.32 -0.60
N LYS A 51 -12.44 -5.30 0.34
CA LYS A 51 -13.45 -6.36 0.49
C LYS A 51 -14.44 -6.35 -0.68
N THR A 52 -14.54 -5.22 -1.38
CA THR A 52 -15.36 -5.05 -2.58
C THR A 52 -14.55 -4.30 -3.63
N LEU A 53 -14.93 -4.47 -4.91
CA LEU A 53 -14.33 -3.70 -6.01
C LEU A 53 -14.44 -2.18 -5.78
N MET A 54 -15.59 -1.72 -5.28
CA MET A 54 -15.81 -0.31 -4.97
C MET A 54 -14.84 0.18 -3.88
N GLU A 55 -14.61 -0.61 -2.83
CA GLU A 55 -13.63 -0.25 -1.80
C GLU A 55 -12.21 -0.15 -2.36
N ALA A 56 -11.79 -1.12 -3.19
CA ALA A 56 -10.48 -1.10 -3.84
C ALA A 56 -10.33 0.10 -4.80
N TYR A 57 -11.40 0.46 -5.51
CA TYR A 57 -11.45 1.61 -6.41
C TYR A 57 -11.38 2.95 -5.64
N LEU A 58 -12.16 3.11 -4.57
CA LEU A 58 -12.10 4.32 -3.74
C LEU A 58 -10.73 4.50 -3.10
N LYS A 59 -10.11 3.39 -2.66
CA LYS A 59 -8.72 3.35 -2.21
C LYS A 59 -7.74 3.82 -3.30
N LEU A 60 -7.93 3.38 -4.54
CA LEU A 60 -7.15 3.81 -5.71
C LEU A 60 -7.30 5.31 -5.99
N GLU A 61 -8.52 5.83 -5.92
CA GLU A 61 -8.78 7.25 -6.13
C GLU A 61 -8.06 8.11 -5.08
N LYS A 62 -8.08 7.71 -3.80
CA LYS A 62 -7.39 8.45 -2.73
C LYS A 62 -5.88 8.46 -2.88
N ILE A 63 -5.26 7.34 -3.28
CA ILE A 63 -3.80 7.31 -3.53
C ILE A 63 -3.44 8.18 -4.73
N GLU A 64 -4.20 8.13 -5.81
CA GLU A 64 -3.95 8.96 -7.00
C GLU A 64 -4.08 10.45 -6.68
N HIS A 65 -5.15 10.85 -5.98
CA HIS A 65 -5.31 12.23 -5.52
C HIS A 65 -4.12 12.67 -4.65
N THR A 66 -3.71 11.82 -3.71
CA THR A 66 -2.54 12.09 -2.86
C THR A 66 -1.26 12.27 -3.68
N ALA A 67 -1.05 11.44 -4.70
CA ALA A 67 0.09 11.51 -5.59
C ALA A 67 0.09 12.81 -6.39
N GLN A 68 -1.06 13.21 -6.95
CA GLN A 68 -1.23 14.47 -7.69
C GLN A 68 -0.95 15.70 -6.81
N VAL A 69 -1.53 15.76 -5.61
CA VAL A 69 -1.28 16.84 -4.66
C VAL A 69 0.20 16.89 -4.26
N THR A 70 0.80 15.73 -4.01
CA THR A 70 2.23 15.64 -3.63
C THR A 70 3.14 16.08 -4.79
N LEU A 71 2.81 15.69 -6.02
CA LEU A 71 3.53 16.08 -7.23
C LEU A 71 3.44 17.60 -7.43
N ALA A 72 2.23 18.17 -7.40
CA ALA A 72 2.02 19.61 -7.54
C ALA A 72 2.74 20.40 -6.46
N ALA A 73 2.66 19.95 -5.19
CA ALA A 73 3.36 20.60 -4.08
C ALA A 73 4.89 20.58 -4.26
N ARG A 74 5.46 19.45 -4.74
CA ARG A 74 6.90 19.34 -5.04
C ARG A 74 7.32 20.20 -6.23
N GLN A 75 6.46 20.36 -7.23
CA GLN A 75 6.72 21.24 -8.37
C GLN A 75 6.75 22.72 -7.98
N LEU A 76 5.97 23.11 -6.96
CA LEU A 76 5.95 24.47 -6.42
C LEU A 76 7.12 24.79 -5.48
N GLY A 77 7.91 23.79 -5.08
CA GLY A 77 9.09 23.96 -4.24
C GLY A 77 9.21 22.94 -3.12
N GLN A 78 9.87 23.33 -2.03
CA GLN A 78 10.09 22.43 -0.91
C GLN A 78 8.80 22.24 -0.09
N VAL A 79 8.32 21.01 -0.04
CA VAL A 79 7.13 20.63 0.74
C VAL A 79 7.53 20.47 2.21
N SER A 80 6.90 21.21 3.11
CA SER A 80 7.06 21.00 4.55
C SER A 80 6.53 19.62 4.94
N THR A 81 7.37 18.84 5.61
CA THR A 81 6.98 17.52 6.12
C THR A 81 6.34 17.65 7.49
N LEU A 82 5.43 16.73 7.82
CA LEU A 82 4.89 16.64 9.18
C LEU A 82 6.03 16.35 10.18
N SER A 83 5.97 17.00 11.33
CA SER A 83 6.87 16.72 12.45
C SER A 83 6.58 15.32 13.00
N ASP A 84 7.55 14.69 13.66
CA ASP A 84 7.34 13.37 14.26
C ASP A 84 6.28 13.43 15.38
N GLU A 85 6.15 14.58 16.06
CA GLU A 85 5.10 14.83 17.04
C GLU A 85 3.70 14.85 16.41
N ASP A 86 3.55 15.50 15.25
CA ASP A 86 2.27 15.54 14.54
C ASP A 86 1.91 14.19 13.95
N ILE A 87 2.90 13.44 13.44
CA ILE A 87 2.71 12.06 12.99
C ILE A 87 2.20 11.20 14.15
N GLU A 88 2.76 11.34 15.35
CA GLU A 88 2.31 10.59 16.52
C GLU A 88 0.89 10.97 16.95
N LYS A 89 0.50 12.24 16.85
CA LYS A 89 -0.90 12.67 17.07
C LYS A 89 -1.84 11.97 16.08
N LEU A 90 -1.47 11.91 14.80
CA LEU A 90 -2.27 11.24 13.76
C LEU A 90 -2.36 9.73 13.99
N ARG A 91 -1.25 9.09 14.41
CA ARG A 91 -1.23 7.67 14.77
C ARG A 91 -2.15 7.36 15.96
N LYS A 92 -2.19 8.23 16.98
CA LYS A 92 -3.16 8.12 18.09
C LYS A 92 -4.61 8.16 17.60
N ILE A 93 -4.93 9.06 16.67
CA ILE A 93 -6.27 9.15 16.06
C ILE A 93 -6.60 7.89 15.24
N ARG A 94 -5.61 7.31 14.53
CA ARG A 94 -5.80 6.06 13.80
C ARG A 94 -6.10 4.90 14.76
N ARG A 95 -5.29 4.75 15.82
CA ARG A 95 -5.46 3.66 16.80
C ARG A 95 -6.82 3.71 17.51
N SER A 96 -7.45 4.88 17.65
CA SER A 96 -8.81 4.96 18.21
C SER A 96 -9.93 4.60 17.22
N LYS A 97 -9.63 4.56 15.91
CA LYS A 97 -10.61 4.30 14.85
C LYS A 97 -10.53 2.89 14.28
N THR A 98 -9.42 2.19 14.45
CA THR A 98 -9.17 0.92 13.77
C THR A 98 -8.41 -0.03 14.66
N ASP A 99 -9.04 -1.15 15.03
CA ASP A 99 -8.38 -2.24 15.75
C ASP A 99 -7.57 -3.10 14.76
N GLY A 100 -6.27 -3.26 15.03
CA GLY A 100 -5.47 -4.35 14.44
C GLY A 100 -4.72 -4.08 13.12
N PHE A 101 -4.49 -2.83 12.70
CA PHE A 101 -3.69 -2.56 11.50
C PHE A 101 -2.20 -2.37 11.77
N PHE A 102 -1.37 -2.96 10.90
CA PHE A 102 0.08 -2.86 10.92
C PHE A 102 0.53 -1.39 10.76
N GLU A 103 1.41 -0.94 11.64
CA GLU A 103 1.94 0.43 11.61
C GLU A 103 3.07 0.50 10.57
N ILE A 104 2.78 1.02 9.39
CA ILE A 104 3.81 1.35 8.41
C ILE A 104 4.50 2.61 8.89
N ASP A 105 5.79 2.50 9.23
CA ASP A 105 6.53 3.68 9.61
C ASP A 105 6.63 4.64 8.41
N CYS A 106 6.40 5.93 8.64
CA CYS A 106 6.32 6.95 7.58
C CYS A 106 7.64 7.04 6.79
N VAL A 107 8.73 6.53 7.34
CA VAL A 107 10.05 6.40 6.68
C VAL A 107 10.08 5.36 5.56
N ASN A 108 9.17 4.38 5.56
CA ASN A 108 9.07 3.35 4.51
C ASN A 108 8.12 3.77 3.36
N CYS A 109 7.48 4.92 3.48
CA CYS A 109 6.55 5.44 2.47
C CYS A 109 7.26 6.24 1.36
N GLY A 110 8.44 6.83 1.62
CA GLY A 110 9.21 7.58 0.61
C GLY A 110 8.58 8.89 0.10
N ALA A 111 7.31 9.16 0.43
CA ALA A 111 6.57 10.31 -0.06
C ALA A 111 7.00 11.66 0.56
N CYS A 112 7.61 11.66 1.74
CA CYS A 112 8.20 12.86 2.35
C CYS A 112 9.71 13.00 2.12
N GLY A 113 10.38 12.04 1.48
CA GLY A 113 11.84 12.06 1.31
C GLY A 113 12.66 11.71 2.57
N LYS A 114 12.03 11.36 3.69
CA LYS A 114 12.72 10.75 4.85
C LYS A 114 13.06 9.30 4.49
N THR A 115 14.33 8.96 4.25
CA THR A 115 14.80 7.57 4.07
C THR A 115 15.58 7.12 5.32
N VAL A 116 15.35 5.88 5.76
CA VAL A 116 16.18 5.21 6.77
C VAL A 116 16.88 4.04 6.08
N ASN A 117 18.19 3.88 6.31
CA ASN A 117 18.93 2.68 5.92
C ASN A 117 18.48 1.52 6.82
N VAL A 118 17.55 0.69 6.34
CA VAL A 118 17.07 -0.49 7.08
C VAL A 118 18.06 -1.64 6.87
N SER A 119 18.96 -1.84 7.84
CA SER A 119 19.71 -3.09 8.03
C SER A 119 18.72 -4.17 8.46
N GLY A 120 18.60 -5.25 7.67
CA GLY A 120 17.57 -6.25 7.82
C GLY A 120 17.63 -7.08 9.10
N ASN A 121 16.46 -7.54 9.54
CA ASN A 121 16.29 -8.88 10.09
C ASN A 121 14.83 -9.33 9.87
N SER A 122 14.62 -10.40 9.13
CA SER A 122 13.29 -10.92 8.76
C SER A 122 13.11 -12.33 9.32
N ASP A 123 12.85 -12.43 10.61
CA ASP A 123 12.42 -13.68 11.24
C ASP A 123 10.90 -13.63 11.41
N THR A 124 10.14 -14.22 10.47
CA THR A 124 8.79 -14.74 10.78
C THR A 124 8.49 -15.94 9.89
N GLU A 125 8.39 -17.11 10.52
CA GLU A 125 7.86 -18.34 9.93
C GLU A 125 6.48 -18.07 9.30
N SER A 126 6.33 -18.40 8.02
CA SER A 126 5.08 -18.27 7.30
C SER A 126 4.21 -19.52 7.51
N PRO A 127 2.90 -19.39 7.77
CA PRO A 127 2.00 -20.53 7.79
C PRO A 127 1.89 -21.13 6.37
N SER A 128 1.92 -22.47 6.28
CA SER A 128 1.80 -23.21 5.03
C SER A 128 0.39 -23.10 4.46
N ILE A 129 0.21 -22.33 3.39
CA ILE A 129 -1.05 -22.20 2.67
C ILE A 129 -0.99 -23.12 1.45
N ASP A 130 -2.08 -23.88 1.22
CA ASP A 130 -2.24 -24.76 0.07
C ASP A 130 -2.38 -23.93 -1.22
N GLU A 131 -1.27 -23.84 -1.95
CA GLU A 131 -1.06 -23.02 -3.14
C GLU A 131 -2.05 -23.35 -4.28
N LYS A 132 -2.48 -24.61 -4.39
CA LYS A 132 -3.40 -25.04 -5.46
C LYS A 132 -4.79 -24.44 -5.28
N LYS A 133 -5.27 -24.40 -4.03
CA LYS A 133 -6.60 -23.90 -3.70
C LYS A 133 -6.70 -22.38 -3.87
N LEU A 134 -5.61 -21.66 -3.61
CA LEU A 134 -5.55 -20.21 -3.79
C LEU A 134 -5.59 -19.81 -5.27
N ILE A 135 -4.85 -20.52 -6.13
CA ILE A 135 -4.85 -20.29 -7.58
C ILE A 135 -6.24 -20.51 -8.18
N GLU A 136 -6.95 -21.53 -7.70
CA GLU A 136 -8.31 -21.84 -8.15
C GLU A 136 -9.30 -20.70 -7.79
N ILE A 137 -9.25 -20.21 -6.55
CA ILE A 137 -10.10 -19.09 -6.08
C ILE A 137 -9.82 -17.81 -6.87
N ILE A 138 -8.56 -17.45 -7.10
CA ILE A 138 -8.19 -16.24 -7.82
C ILE A 138 -8.66 -16.32 -9.28
N ARG A 139 -8.50 -17.48 -9.93
CA ARG A 139 -8.94 -17.70 -11.31
C ARG A 139 -10.46 -17.53 -11.45
N ASP A 140 -11.21 -18.14 -10.55
CA ASP A 140 -12.68 -18.07 -10.54
C ASP A 140 -13.17 -16.63 -10.40
N GLU A 141 -12.54 -15.86 -9.51
CA GLU A 141 -12.96 -14.48 -9.24
C GLU A 141 -12.59 -13.54 -10.41
N ILE A 142 -11.42 -13.71 -11.03
CA ILE A 142 -11.05 -12.96 -12.25
C ILE A 142 -12.03 -13.26 -13.39
N GLN A 143 -12.41 -14.53 -13.59
CA GLN A 143 -13.37 -14.90 -14.64
C GLN A 143 -14.75 -14.29 -14.40
N ARG A 144 -15.21 -14.24 -13.15
CA ARG A 144 -16.47 -13.54 -12.81
C ARG A 144 -16.40 -12.05 -13.07
N ALA A 145 -15.31 -11.39 -12.68
CA ALA A 145 -15.12 -9.95 -12.89
C ALA A 145 -15.11 -9.58 -14.38
N VAL A 146 -14.45 -10.39 -15.22
CA VAL A 146 -14.40 -10.19 -16.68
C VAL A 146 -15.77 -10.44 -17.32
N SER A 147 -16.51 -11.45 -16.85
CA SER A 147 -17.84 -11.78 -17.39
C SER A 147 -18.88 -10.70 -17.08
N ASN A 148 -18.81 -10.08 -15.90
CA ASN A 148 -19.70 -8.98 -15.50
C ASN A 148 -19.37 -7.63 -16.15
N SER A 149 -18.20 -7.47 -16.78
CA SER A 149 -17.84 -6.21 -17.47
C SER A 149 -18.24 -6.20 -18.96
N LEU A 150 -18.80 -7.30 -19.48
CA LEU A 150 -19.20 -7.47 -20.89
C LEU A 150 -20.72 -7.50 -21.10
N THR A 151 -21.49 -7.26 -20.04
CA THR A 151 -22.96 -7.07 -20.04
C THR A 151 -23.30 -5.69 -19.51
#